data_AF-A0A2E0R969-F1
#
_entry.id   AF-A0A2E0R969-F1
#
_cell.length_a   1.000
_cell.length_b   1.000
_cell.length_c   1.000
_cell.angle_alpha   90.00
_cell.angle_beta   90.00
_cell.angle_gamma   90.00
#
_symmetry.space_group_name_H-M   'P 1'
#
loop_
_entity.id
_entity.type
_entity.pdbx_description
1 polymer ?
#
loop_
_entity_poly.entity_id
_entity_poly.type
_entity_poly.pdbx_seq_one_letter_code
_entity_poly.pdbx_strand_id
1 'polypeptide(L)'
;MTYSYDSFGKYYMQEASGHYFCDELPDGWDTWGKEELDKWCEDNAWEPFQYHPTSWVFEQAWNLAVRIHTCVEKATESLEHAVAECEKEIDNLRGRLNGNN
;
A
#
# COMPACT_ATOMS: atom_id res chain seq x y z
N MET A 1 17.61 2.00 12.62
CA MET A 1 16.38 1.22 12.39
C MET A 1 16.17 1.20 10.89
N THR A 2 16.44 0.07 10.22
CA THR A 2 16.25 -0.08 8.77
C THR A 2 14.80 -0.46 8.55
N TYR A 3 14.00 0.46 8.02
CA TYR A 3 12.62 0.16 7.66
C TYR A 3 12.62 -0.85 6.52
N SER A 4 12.23 -2.09 6.80
CA SER A 4 11.83 -3.05 5.78
C SER A 4 10.41 -2.69 5.38
N TYR A 5 10.28 -1.73 4.47
CA TYR A 5 8.99 -1.34 3.92
C TYR A 5 8.54 -2.44 2.96
N ASP A 6 7.62 -3.31 3.41
CA ASP A 6 6.94 -4.26 2.53
C ASP A 6 6.34 -3.52 1.33
N SER A 7 6.45 -4.11 0.13
CA SER A 7 6.11 -3.48 -1.15
C SER A 7 4.70 -2.90 -1.22
N PHE A 8 3.78 -3.37 -0.37
CA PHE A 8 2.37 -3.02 -0.41
C PHE A 8 2.04 -1.68 0.26
N GLY A 9 2.70 -1.35 1.38
CA GLY A 9 2.48 -0.07 2.05
C GLY A 9 2.82 1.12 1.14
N LYS A 10 3.75 0.93 0.20
CA LYS A 10 4.15 1.96 -0.76
C LYS A 10 3.00 2.45 -1.65
N TYR A 11 2.14 1.54 -2.13
CA TYR A 11 1.04 1.89 -3.04
C TYR A 11 0.00 2.81 -2.40
N TYR A 12 -0.21 2.67 -1.10
CA TYR A 12 -1.19 3.46 -0.35
C TYR A 12 -0.55 4.62 0.42
N MET A 13 0.78 4.75 0.38
CA MET A 13 1.50 5.72 1.20
C MET A 13 1.21 7.16 0.80
N GLN A 14 1.06 7.44 -0.50
CA GLN A 14 0.76 8.79 -0.98
C GLN A 14 -0.58 9.26 -0.40
N GLU A 15 -1.64 8.50 -0.62
CA GLU A 15 -2.98 8.75 -0.07
C GLU A 15 -2.97 8.82 1.47
N ALA A 16 -2.28 7.90 2.14
CA ALA A 16 -2.20 7.89 3.59
C ALA A 16 -1.46 9.10 4.16
N SER A 17 -0.44 9.60 3.46
CA SER A 17 0.39 10.72 3.91
C SER A 17 -0.38 12.04 3.99
N GLY A 18 -1.35 12.27 3.11
CA GLY A 18 -2.19 13.48 3.15
C GLY A 18 -3.06 13.62 4.42
N HIS A 19 -3.16 12.58 5.24
CA HIS A 19 -3.82 12.65 6.56
C HIS A 19 -2.91 13.13 7.69
N TYR A 20 -1.59 13.20 7.46
CA TYR A 20 -0.58 13.53 8.47
C TYR A 20 0.30 14.73 8.08
N PHE A 21 0.40 14.99 6.78
CA PHE A 21 1.16 16.09 6.20
C PHE A 21 0.21 17.06 5.49
N CYS A 22 0.67 18.29 5.26
CA CYS A 22 -0.09 19.32 4.56
C CYS A 22 -0.37 18.96 3.10
N ASP A 23 0.47 18.12 2.51
CA ASP A 23 0.35 17.59 1.16
C ASP A 23 0.63 16.08 1.16
N GLU A 24 0.16 15.38 0.14
CA GLU A 24 0.52 13.99 -0.11
C GLU A 24 1.97 13.87 -0.60
N LEU A 25 2.61 12.73 -0.33
CA LEU A 25 3.90 12.39 -0.91
C LEU A 25 3.80 12.36 -2.44
N PRO A 26 4.73 13.02 -3.15
CA PRO A 26 4.68 13.07 -4.60
C PRO A 26 5.09 11.73 -5.23
N ASP A 27 4.79 11.58 -6.52
CA ASP A 27 5.23 10.41 -7.28
C ASP A 27 6.75 10.22 -7.22
N GLY A 28 7.18 8.97 -7.06
CA GLY A 28 8.61 8.62 -6.98
C GLY A 28 9.27 8.93 -5.63
N TRP A 29 8.52 9.34 -4.61
CA TRP A 29 9.03 9.53 -3.24
C TRP A 29 9.80 8.32 -2.70
N ASP A 30 9.46 7.12 -3.16
CA ASP A 30 10.04 5.87 -2.68
C ASP A 30 11.45 5.60 -3.22
N THR A 31 11.92 6.46 -4.12
CA THR A 31 13.31 6.51 -4.61
C THR A 31 14.18 7.51 -3.87
N TRP A 32 13.58 8.36 -3.02
CA TRP A 32 14.31 9.39 -2.28
C TRP A 32 15.26 8.81 -1.25
N GLY A 33 16.35 9.53 -1.03
CA GLY A 33 17.23 9.27 0.10
C GLY A 33 16.54 9.62 1.42
N LYS A 34 17.03 9.04 2.52
CA LYS A 34 16.50 9.34 3.86
C LYS A 34 16.51 10.84 4.19
N GLU A 35 17.58 11.54 3.86
CA GLU A 35 17.70 12.99 4.15
C GLU A 35 16.66 13.83 3.39
N GLU A 36 16.39 13.47 2.14
CA GLU A 36 15.38 14.15 1.31
C GLU A 36 13.97 13.88 1.84
N LEU A 37 13.68 12.64 2.20
CA LEU A 37 12.40 12.25 2.80
C LEU A 37 12.18 12.91 4.16
N ASP A 38 13.18 12.90 5.04
CA ASP A 38 13.12 13.55 6.35
C ASP A 38 12.86 15.04 6.20
N LYS A 39 13.58 15.70 5.28
CA LYS A 39 13.39 17.11 4.98
C LYS A 39 11.97 17.40 4.49
N TRP A 40 11.45 16.59 3.57
CA TRP A 40 10.07 16.75 3.10
C TRP A 40 9.07 16.60 4.26
N CYS A 41 9.26 15.62 5.14
CA CYS A 41 8.39 15.42 6.30
C CYS A 41 8.44 16.62 7.27
N GLU A 42 9.61 17.22 7.47
CA GLU A 42 9.77 18.43 8.31
C GLU A 42 9.08 19.64 7.70
N ASP A 43 9.23 19.85 6.39
CA ASP A 43 8.67 20.98 5.68
C ASP A 43 7.13 20.88 5.53
N ASN A 44 6.57 19.67 5.59
CA ASN A 44 5.15 19.40 5.33
C ASN A 44 4.36 18.85 6.53
N ALA A 45 4.98 18.66 7.71
CA ALA A 45 4.25 18.15 8.88
C ALA A 45 3.08 19.09 9.26
N TRP A 46 1.90 18.50 9.46
CA TRP A 46 0.74 19.28 9.87
C TRP A 46 0.95 19.87 11.28
N GLU A 47 0.48 21.09 11.53
CA GLU A 47 0.71 21.80 12.80
C GLU A 47 0.36 20.99 14.06
N PRO A 48 -0.72 20.16 14.10
CA PRO A 48 -0.99 19.30 15.25
C PRO A 48 0.15 18.34 15.61
N PHE A 49 1.01 17.98 14.64
CA PHE A 49 2.12 17.07 14.81
C PHE A 49 3.47 17.76 15.06
N GLN A 50 3.50 19.09 15.18
CA GLN A 50 4.74 19.88 15.35
C GLN A 50 5.61 19.51 16.58
N TYR A 51 5.01 18.84 17.57
CA TYR A 51 5.71 18.37 18.78
C TYR A 51 6.14 16.90 18.71
N HIS A 52 5.89 16.24 17.58
CA HIS A 52 6.29 14.86 17.33
C HIS A 52 7.48 14.83 16.37
N PRO A 53 8.42 13.88 16.55
CA PRO A 53 9.46 13.64 15.55
C PRO A 53 8.84 13.29 14.19
N THR A 54 9.38 13.84 13.11
CA THR A 54 8.90 13.57 11.75
C THR A 54 8.96 12.10 11.38
N SER A 55 9.96 11.38 11.87
CA SER A 55 10.04 9.91 11.73
C SER A 55 8.85 9.18 12.35
N TRP A 56 8.32 9.68 13.46
CA TRP A 56 7.13 9.12 14.11
C TRP A 56 5.86 9.43 13.31
N VAL A 57 5.74 10.66 12.79
CA VAL A 57 4.60 11.08 11.93
C VAL A 57 4.59 10.24 10.66
N PHE A 58 5.75 10.07 10.03
CA PHE A 58 5.92 9.21 8.86
C PHE A 58 5.52 7.76 9.16
N GLU A 59 5.92 7.23 10.32
CA GLU A 59 5.49 5.90 10.76
C GLU A 59 3.97 5.79 10.93
N GLN A 60 3.29 6.84 11.40
CA GLN A 60 1.82 6.83 11.48
C GLN A 60 1.16 6.83 10.10
N ALA A 61 1.68 7.62 9.16
CA ALA A 61 1.23 7.59 7.77
C ALA A 61 1.45 6.20 7.15
N TRP A 62 2.61 5.58 7.39
CA TRP A 62 2.89 4.21 6.94
C TRP A 62 1.93 3.19 7.55
N ASN A 63 1.65 3.29 8.86
CA ASN A 63 0.68 2.42 9.54
C ASN A 63 -0.72 2.55 8.95
N LEU A 64 -1.14 3.76 8.56
CA LEU A 64 -2.40 3.97 7.87
C LEU A 64 -2.39 3.29 6.49
N ALA A 65 -1.32 3.45 5.70
CA ALA A 65 -1.17 2.80 4.40
C ALA A 65 -1.30 1.27 4.49
N VAL A 66 -0.64 0.64 5.47
CA VAL A 66 -0.75 -0.80 5.73
C VAL A 66 -2.17 -1.22 6.12
N ARG A 67 -2.89 -0.38 6.88
CA ARG A 67 -4.29 -0.65 7.24
C ARG A 67 -5.21 -0.56 6.04
N ILE A 68 -5.02 0.43 5.18
CA ILE A 68 -5.78 0.56 3.92
C ILE A 68 -5.57 -0.70 3.08
N HIS A 69 -4.32 -1.13 2.90
CA HIS A 69 -4.01 -2.38 2.20
C HIS A 69 -4.74 -3.58 2.79
N THR A 70 -4.63 -3.79 4.11
CA THR A 70 -5.33 -4.89 4.81
C THR A 70 -6.85 -4.84 4.60
N CYS A 71 -7.44 -3.64 4.59
CA CYS A 71 -8.87 -3.47 4.34
C CYS A 71 -9.24 -3.86 2.91
N VAL A 72 -8.44 -3.46 1.93
CA VAL A 72 -8.65 -3.81 0.52
C VAL A 72 -8.51 -5.31 0.32
N GLU A 73 -7.45 -5.95 0.83
CA GLU A 73 -7.25 -7.41 0.73
C GLU A 73 -8.45 -8.19 1.28
N LYS A 74 -8.93 -7.82 2.48
CA LYS A 74 -10.10 -8.46 3.08
C LYS A 74 -11.38 -8.24 2.27
N ALA A 75 -11.53 -7.09 1.63
CA ALA A 75 -12.67 -6.79 0.79
C ALA A 75 -12.62 -7.57 -0.54
N THR A 76 -11.42 -7.87 -1.07
CA THR A 76 -11.23 -8.56 -2.35
C THR A 76 -11.08 -10.07 -2.23
N GLU A 77 -10.76 -10.61 -1.06
CA GLU A 77 -10.49 -12.04 -0.82
C GLU A 77 -11.58 -12.98 -1.39
N SER A 78 -12.86 -12.65 -1.15
CA SER A 78 -13.98 -13.47 -1.67
C SER A 78 -14.06 -13.50 -3.19
N LEU A 79 -13.72 -12.38 -3.85
CA LEU A 79 -13.71 -12.26 -5.30
C LEU A 79 -12.51 -13.02 -5.89
N GLU A 80 -11.33 -12.90 -5.27
CA GLU A 80 -10.13 -13.65 -5.65
C GLU A 80 -10.36 -15.16 -5.60
N HIS A 81 -11.05 -15.64 -4.54
CA HIS A 81 -11.43 -17.04 -4.44
C HIS A 81 -12.36 -17.47 -5.59
N ALA A 82 -13.40 -16.69 -5.85
CA ALA A 82 -14.36 -16.99 -6.91
C ALA A 82 -13.70 -17.02 -8.30
N VAL A 83 -12.77 -16.10 -8.58
CA VAL A 83 -11.99 -16.09 -9.83
C VAL A 83 -11.16 -17.36 -9.96
N ALA A 84 -10.46 -17.77 -8.90
CA ALA A 84 -9.64 -18.99 -8.91
C ALA A 84 -10.49 -20.26 -9.10
N GLU A 85 -11.72 -20.29 -8.59
CA GLU A 85 -12.67 -21.39 -8.85
C GLU A 85 -13.13 -21.41 -10.30
N CYS A 86 -13.48 -20.25 -10.88
CA CYS A 86 -13.85 -20.15 -12.29
C CYS A 86 -12.71 -20.60 -13.23
N GLU A 87 -11.47 -20.22 -12.94
CA GLU A 87 -10.30 -20.63 -13.72
C GLU A 87 -10.12 -22.15 -13.75
N LYS A 88 -10.24 -22.80 -12.58
CA LYS A 88 -10.19 -24.26 -12.48
C LYS A 88 -11.28 -24.94 -13.31
N GLU A 89 -12.50 -24.40 -13.26
CA GLU A 89 -13.62 -24.98 -14.02
C GLU A 89 -13.43 -24.81 -15.54
N ILE A 90 -12.91 -23.66 -15.98
CA ILE A 90 -12.56 -23.46 -17.39
C ILE A 90 -11.53 -24.49 -17.86
N ASP A 91 -10.50 -24.75 -17.06
CA ASP A 91 -9.46 -25.73 -17.42
C ASP A 91 -10.00 -27.17 -17.43
N ASN A 92 -10.88 -27.51 -16.49
CA ASN A 92 -11.59 -28.80 -16.50
C ASN A 92 -12.42 -28.99 -17.79
N LEU A 93 -13.17 -27.95 -18.18
CA LEU A 93 -13.99 -27.98 -19.40
C LEU A 93 -13.13 -28.10 -20.67
N ARG A 94 -12.00 -27.37 -20.73
CA ARG A 94 -11.02 -27.50 -21.83
C ARG A 94 -10.45 -28.92 -21.92
N GLY A 95 -10.11 -29.53 -20.78
CA GLY A 95 -9.64 -30.92 -20.73
C GLY A 95 -10.67 -31.91 -21.28
N ARG A 96 -11.94 -31.77 -20.88
CA ARG A 96 -13.04 -32.63 -21.36
C ARG A 96 -13.31 -32.48 -22.85
N LEU A 97 -13.22 -31.27 -23.40
CA LEU A 97 -13.39 -31.02 -24.84
C LEU A 97 -12.26 -31.65 -25.65
N ASN A 98 -11.02 -31.54 -25.18
CA ASN A 98 -9.86 -32.10 -25.89
C ASN A 98 -9.76 -33.63 -25.80
N GLY A 99 -10.32 -34.24 -24.75
CA GLY A 99 -10.35 -35.71 -24.59
C GLY A 99 -11.52 -36.41 -25.29
N ASN A 100 -12.49 -35.64 -25.84
CA ASN A 100 -13.66 -36.16 -26.56
C ASN A 100 -13.52 -36.08 -28.11
N ASN A 101 -12.36 -35.66 -28.62
CA ASN A 101 -11.97 -35.71 -30.04
C ASN A 101 -10.91 -36.79 -30.25
#